data_AF-A0A958I6K9-F1
#
_entry.id   AF-A0A958I6K9-F1
#
_cell.length_a   1.000
_cell.length_b   1.000
_cell.length_c   1.000
_cell.angle_alpha   90.00
_cell.angle_beta   90.00
_cell.angle_gamma   90.00
#
_symmetry.space_group_name_H-M   'P 1'
#
loop_
_entity.id
_entity.type
_entity.pdbx_description
1 polymer ?
#
loop_
_entity_poly.entity_id
_entity_poly.type
_entity_poly.pdbx_seq_one_letter_code
_entity_poly.pdbx_strand_id
1 'polypeptide(L)'
;CFTGDHTAWWIPAYQWNRYEYLYSRTPLSAIDTVHTPLTLETANGLHLSIHEAALTDYASMTLARIDSFRLKADLVPWSDGVKVKTAAPMKTPWRTIQIADNPGDLITAYLILNLNEPNKLGDVSWVKPGKYVGIWWEMHLNTATWGSGEKHGATTENAKRYIDFAAKYGFDGVLVEGWNLGWDGDWIKNGDKFNFLTPYDDFDIKEVTRYAAEKGVRLIGH
;
A
#
# COMPACT_ATOMS: atom_id res chain seq x y z
N CYS A 1 25.57 -12.87 -3.14
CA CYS A 1 25.69 -14.30 -3.51
C CYS A 1 25.23 -15.08 -2.30
N PHE A 2 24.27 -15.99 -2.46
CA PHE A 2 23.81 -16.87 -1.39
C PHE A 2 24.67 -18.14 -1.36
N THR A 3 24.73 -18.77 -0.19
CA THR A 3 25.53 -19.97 0.07
C THR A 3 24.92 -21.27 -0.46
N GLY A 4 23.68 -21.23 -0.95
CA GLY A 4 22.97 -22.40 -1.47
C GLY A 4 21.61 -22.05 -2.06
N ASP A 5 20.89 -23.09 -2.49
CA ASP A 5 19.56 -22.98 -3.06
C ASP A 5 18.48 -22.94 -1.97
N HIS A 6 18.35 -21.78 -1.33
CA HIS A 6 17.48 -21.59 -0.16
C HIS A 6 16.00 -21.55 -0.55
N THR A 7 15.11 -21.84 0.40
CA THR A 7 13.66 -21.68 0.16
C THR A 7 13.30 -20.20 0.18
N ALA A 8 12.51 -19.73 -0.79
CA ALA A 8 12.08 -18.35 -0.92
C ALA A 8 10.55 -18.23 -0.92
N TRP A 9 10.04 -17.18 -0.26
CA TRP A 9 8.66 -16.71 -0.36
C TRP A 9 8.63 -15.35 -1.03
N TRP A 10 7.95 -15.25 -2.16
CA TRP A 10 8.06 -14.09 -3.04
C TRP A 10 6.81 -13.85 -3.88
N ILE A 11 6.71 -12.62 -4.40
CA ILE A 11 5.75 -12.23 -5.45
C ILE A 11 6.51 -11.71 -6.67
N PRO A 12 6.01 -11.97 -7.90
CA PRO A 12 6.71 -11.60 -9.12
C PRO A 12 6.74 -10.08 -9.30
N ALA A 13 7.85 -9.55 -9.82
CA ALA A 13 7.94 -8.17 -10.26
C ALA A 13 7.56 -8.02 -11.75
N TYR A 14 7.31 -6.78 -12.17
CA TYR A 14 6.94 -6.40 -13.55
C TYR A 14 5.71 -7.12 -14.11
N GLN A 15 4.82 -7.55 -13.24
CA GLN A 15 3.53 -8.11 -13.65
C GLN A 15 2.45 -7.03 -13.65
N TRP A 16 1.39 -7.27 -14.42
CA TRP A 16 0.32 -6.30 -14.63
C TRP A 16 -0.39 -5.87 -13.33
N ASN A 17 -0.47 -6.76 -12.33
CA ASN A 17 -1.19 -6.51 -11.07
C ASN A 17 -0.29 -5.99 -9.93
N ARG A 18 0.85 -5.37 -10.24
CA ARG A 18 1.73 -4.71 -9.27
C ARG A 18 2.14 -5.70 -8.14
N TYR A 19 1.86 -5.37 -6.89
CA TYR A 19 2.17 -6.18 -5.70
C TYR A 19 1.03 -7.16 -5.31
N GLU A 20 -0.11 -7.15 -6.00
CA GLU A 20 -1.31 -7.89 -5.63
C GLU A 20 -1.29 -9.33 -6.19
N TYR A 21 -0.31 -10.11 -5.72
CA TYR A 21 -0.16 -11.53 -6.05
C TYR A 21 -0.12 -12.38 -4.77
N LEU A 22 -0.53 -13.65 -4.90
CA LEU A 22 -0.28 -14.64 -3.87
C LEU A 22 1.21 -14.97 -3.83
N TYR A 23 1.74 -15.18 -2.62
CA TYR A 23 3.13 -15.59 -2.44
C TYR A 23 3.36 -16.98 -3.02
N SER A 24 4.45 -17.12 -3.77
CA SER A 24 5.00 -18.41 -4.21
C SER A 24 6.03 -18.91 -3.21
N ARG A 25 6.08 -20.22 -2.99
CA ARG A 25 7.13 -20.89 -2.20
C ARG A 25 7.95 -21.78 -3.14
N THR A 26 9.18 -21.39 -3.42
CA THR A 26 10.06 -22.12 -4.35
C THR A 26 11.51 -22.10 -3.86
N PRO A 27 12.40 -22.93 -4.42
CA PRO A 27 13.83 -22.70 -4.31
C PRO A 27 14.23 -21.34 -4.92
N LEU A 28 15.32 -20.76 -4.42
CA LEU A 28 15.92 -19.51 -4.92
C LEU A 28 16.25 -19.63 -6.42
N SER A 29 16.72 -20.78 -6.87
CA SER A 29 17.05 -21.05 -8.27
C SER A 29 15.85 -20.99 -9.22
N ALA A 30 14.63 -21.07 -8.69
CA ALA A 30 13.39 -21.00 -9.47
C ALA A 30 12.81 -19.59 -9.61
N ILE A 31 13.33 -18.59 -8.88
CA ILE A 31 12.84 -17.23 -9.02
C ILE A 31 13.38 -16.56 -10.29
N ASP A 32 12.67 -15.60 -10.83
CA ASP A 32 13.17 -14.74 -11.91
C ASP A 32 13.48 -13.35 -11.34
N THR A 33 12.55 -12.40 -11.51
CA THR A 33 12.63 -11.06 -10.92
C THR A 33 11.47 -10.86 -9.95
N VAL A 34 11.79 -10.47 -8.72
CA VAL A 34 10.84 -10.46 -7.60
C VAL A 34 10.81 -9.11 -6.89
N HIS A 35 9.67 -8.77 -6.30
CA HIS A 35 9.58 -7.61 -5.41
C HIS A 35 10.32 -7.86 -4.09
N THR A 36 10.62 -6.77 -3.39
CA THR A 36 11.05 -6.81 -1.99
C THR A 36 9.90 -6.35 -1.07
N PRO A 37 9.80 -6.82 0.20
CA PRO A 37 10.72 -7.72 0.88
C PRO A 37 10.74 -9.15 0.30
N LEU A 38 11.94 -9.64 -0.05
CA LEU A 38 12.14 -11.05 -0.42
C LEU A 38 12.56 -11.81 0.83
N THR A 39 11.77 -12.78 1.25
CA THR A 39 12.05 -13.58 2.45
C THR A 39 12.54 -14.97 2.08
N LEU A 40 13.60 -15.44 2.74
CA LEU A 40 14.21 -16.73 2.51
C LEU A 40 14.42 -17.50 3.82
N GLU A 41 14.46 -18.83 3.73
CA GLU A 41 14.91 -19.74 4.78
C GLU A 41 16.04 -20.59 4.21
N THR A 42 17.18 -20.59 4.90
CA THR A 42 18.34 -21.37 4.49
C THR A 42 18.22 -22.83 4.90
N ALA A 43 18.99 -23.71 4.26
CA ALA A 43 19.04 -25.12 4.62
C ALA A 43 19.48 -25.40 6.08
N ASN A 44 20.18 -24.45 6.72
CA ASN A 44 20.57 -24.51 8.14
C ASN A 44 19.61 -23.77 9.09
N GLY A 45 18.43 -23.37 8.61
CA GLY A 45 17.36 -22.80 9.44
C GLY A 45 17.46 -21.30 9.73
N LEU A 46 18.38 -20.57 9.08
CA LEU A 46 18.41 -19.11 9.18
C LEU A 46 17.33 -18.49 8.31
N HIS A 47 16.71 -17.44 8.83
CA HIS A 47 15.68 -16.68 8.16
C HIS A 47 16.27 -15.35 7.68
N LEU A 48 16.02 -14.98 6.43
CA LEU A 48 16.52 -13.75 5.83
C LEU A 48 15.40 -12.95 5.21
N SER A 49 15.51 -11.62 5.24
CA SER A 49 14.69 -10.73 4.43
C SER A 49 15.55 -9.66 3.76
N ILE A 50 15.45 -9.55 2.43
CA ILE A 50 16.11 -8.50 1.65
C ILE A 50 15.09 -7.44 1.27
N HIS A 51 15.37 -6.20 1.63
CA HIS A 51 14.52 -5.05 1.35
C HIS A 51 15.34 -3.76 1.16
N GLU A 52 14.65 -2.63 1.13
CA GLU A 52 15.25 -1.29 1.10
C GLU A 52 14.62 -0.39 2.17
N ALA A 53 15.34 0.68 2.55
CA ALA A 53 14.86 1.69 3.48
C ALA A 53 15.26 3.10 3.01
N ALA A 54 14.46 4.11 3.37
CA ALA A 54 14.63 5.50 2.92
C ALA A 54 14.64 5.65 1.38
N LEU A 55 13.63 5.08 0.70
CA LEU A 55 13.43 5.27 -0.74
C LEU A 55 12.93 6.69 -1.03
N THR A 56 13.86 7.61 -1.31
CA THR A 56 13.59 9.02 -1.63
C THR A 56 14.44 9.43 -2.83
N ASP A 57 13.85 10.14 -3.80
CA ASP A 57 14.51 10.61 -5.03
C ASP A 57 15.30 9.55 -5.80
N TYR A 58 14.84 8.30 -5.76
CA TYR A 58 15.49 7.13 -6.36
C TYR A 58 14.44 6.12 -6.84
N ALA A 59 14.82 5.24 -7.76
CA ALA A 59 13.92 4.18 -8.24
C ALA A 59 13.84 3.01 -7.24
N SER A 60 12.63 2.45 -7.08
CA SER A 60 12.42 1.25 -6.26
C SER A 60 13.23 0.07 -6.77
N MET A 61 13.68 -0.77 -5.84
CA MET A 61 14.49 -1.96 -6.10
C MET A 61 13.63 -3.23 -6.15
N THR A 62 13.70 -3.90 -7.30
CA THR A 62 13.38 -5.33 -7.43
C THR A 62 14.68 -6.14 -7.36
N LEU A 63 14.56 -7.47 -7.23
CA LEU A 63 15.71 -8.38 -7.22
C LEU A 63 15.60 -9.36 -8.39
N ALA A 64 16.52 -9.26 -9.34
CA ALA A 64 16.61 -10.16 -10.49
C ALA A 64 17.66 -11.24 -10.25
N ARG A 65 17.32 -12.50 -10.50
CA ARG A 65 18.30 -13.59 -10.48
C ARG A 65 19.18 -13.53 -11.73
N ILE A 66 20.50 -13.44 -11.53
CA ILE A 66 21.48 -13.33 -12.63
C ILE A 66 22.23 -14.63 -12.90
N ASP A 67 22.34 -15.52 -11.92
CA ASP A 67 22.78 -16.90 -12.06
C ASP A 67 22.31 -17.73 -10.84
N SER A 68 22.81 -18.96 -10.68
CA SER A 68 22.32 -19.96 -9.72
C SER A 68 21.91 -19.37 -8.38
N PHE A 69 22.81 -18.67 -7.66
CA PHE A 69 22.55 -18.16 -6.30
C PHE A 69 22.90 -16.68 -6.15
N ARG A 70 22.89 -15.90 -7.23
CA ARG A 70 23.12 -14.44 -7.17
C ARG A 70 21.89 -13.68 -7.62
N LEU A 71 21.47 -12.76 -6.76
CA LEU A 71 20.51 -11.72 -7.07
C LEU A 71 21.23 -10.41 -7.30
N LYS A 72 20.70 -9.62 -8.23
CA LYS A 72 21.16 -8.28 -8.56
C LYS A 72 20.00 -7.31 -8.33
N ALA A 73 20.31 -6.14 -7.77
CA ALA A 73 19.36 -5.04 -7.72
C ALA A 73 18.93 -4.65 -9.15
N ASP A 74 17.63 -4.71 -9.41
CA ASP A 74 17.04 -4.27 -10.66
C ASP A 74 16.06 -3.13 -10.40
N LEU A 75 16.49 -1.91 -10.69
CA LEU A 75 15.73 -0.70 -10.41
C LEU A 75 14.66 -0.48 -11.46
N VAL A 76 13.45 -0.15 -11.02
CA VAL A 76 12.31 0.14 -11.89
C VAL A 76 12.64 1.39 -12.74
N PRO A 77 12.67 1.30 -14.08
CA PRO A 77 13.08 2.41 -14.93
C PRO A 77 11.96 3.42 -15.16
N TRP A 78 12.35 4.63 -15.56
CA TRP A 78 11.47 5.58 -16.25
C TRP A 78 11.05 5.01 -17.62
N SER A 79 10.03 5.63 -18.24
CA SER A 79 9.55 5.22 -19.57
C SER A 79 10.62 5.31 -20.67
N ASP A 80 11.66 6.11 -20.49
CA ASP A 80 12.82 6.22 -21.39
C ASP A 80 13.94 5.21 -21.08
N GLY A 81 13.73 4.30 -20.12
CA GLY A 81 14.68 3.27 -19.71
C GLY A 81 15.74 3.74 -18.71
N VAL A 82 15.86 5.05 -18.44
CA VAL A 82 16.78 5.56 -17.42
C VAL A 82 16.29 5.11 -16.04
N LYS A 83 17.17 4.60 -15.19
CA LYS A 83 16.79 4.10 -13.86
C LYS A 83 16.72 5.20 -12.80
N VAL A 84 17.67 6.14 -12.81
CA VAL A 84 17.70 7.26 -11.87
C VAL A 84 18.24 8.50 -12.57
N LYS A 85 17.53 9.62 -12.46
CA LYS A 85 17.93 10.94 -12.97
C LYS A 85 18.30 11.82 -11.78
N THR A 86 19.55 12.26 -11.70
CA THR A 86 20.10 12.87 -10.47
C THR A 86 21.34 13.70 -10.76
N ALA A 87 21.83 14.46 -9.77
CA ALA A 87 23.08 15.20 -9.82
C ALA A 87 23.89 14.95 -8.53
N ALA A 88 25.22 14.99 -8.62
CA ALA A 88 26.07 14.82 -7.45
C ALA A 88 26.07 16.06 -6.53
N PRO A 89 26.16 15.89 -5.20
CA PRO A 89 26.23 14.62 -4.47
C PRO A 89 24.85 13.94 -4.37
N MET A 90 24.82 12.61 -4.50
CA MET A 90 23.61 11.79 -4.40
C MET A 90 23.84 10.59 -3.46
N LYS A 91 22.77 10.09 -2.85
CA LYS A 91 22.76 8.88 -2.01
C LYS A 91 21.75 7.90 -2.58
N THR A 92 22.07 6.61 -2.52
CA THR A 92 21.06 5.58 -2.75
C THR A 92 20.24 5.37 -1.48
N PRO A 93 19.02 4.83 -1.58
CA PRO A 93 18.34 4.20 -0.45
C PRO A 93 19.22 3.09 0.15
N TRP A 94 19.03 2.79 1.43
CA TRP A 94 19.70 1.66 2.06
C TRP A 94 19.23 0.35 1.44
N ARG A 95 20.15 -0.60 1.23
CA ARG A 95 19.79 -2.01 0.98
C ARG A 95 19.93 -2.76 2.28
N THR A 96 18.89 -3.46 2.70
CA THR A 96 18.85 -4.15 3.99
C THR A 96 18.86 -5.66 3.78
N ILE A 97 19.62 -6.35 4.62
CA ILE A 97 19.58 -7.80 4.76
C ILE A 97 19.35 -8.06 6.25
N GLN A 98 18.13 -8.42 6.62
CA GLN A 98 17.81 -8.92 7.95
C GLN A 98 18.15 -10.41 7.99
N ILE A 99 18.78 -10.88 9.06
CA ILE A 99 19.16 -12.27 9.27
C ILE A 99 18.80 -12.62 10.71
N ALA A 100 18.09 -13.72 10.92
CA ALA A 100 17.68 -14.17 12.24
C ALA A 100 17.60 -15.69 12.35
N ASP A 101 17.67 -16.19 13.58
CA ASP A 101 17.52 -17.62 13.87
C ASP A 101 16.05 -18.05 13.77
N ASN A 102 15.10 -17.22 14.22
CA ASN A 102 13.66 -17.50 14.14
C ASN A 102 12.94 -16.55 13.17
N PRO A 103 11.86 -17.00 12.50
CA PRO A 103 11.10 -16.14 11.59
C PRO A 103 10.43 -14.98 12.32
N GLY A 104 10.02 -15.16 13.57
CA GLY A 104 9.42 -14.10 14.40
C GLY A 104 10.36 -12.92 14.65
N ASP A 105 11.68 -13.16 14.66
CA ASP A 105 12.69 -12.14 14.89
C ASP A 105 12.85 -11.21 13.67
N LEU A 106 12.48 -11.65 12.46
CA LEU A 106 12.40 -10.77 11.29
C LEU A 106 11.28 -9.72 11.46
N ILE A 107 10.17 -10.09 12.13
CA ILE A 107 9.00 -9.23 12.32
C ILE A 107 9.27 -8.16 13.38
N THR A 108 10.01 -8.51 14.43
CA THR A 108 10.31 -7.61 15.56
C THR A 108 11.53 -6.72 15.30
N ALA A 109 12.20 -6.86 14.15
CA ALA A 109 13.37 -6.08 13.80
C ALA A 109 13.02 -4.65 13.35
N TYR A 110 13.59 -3.66 14.03
CA TYR A 110 13.38 -2.23 13.75
C TYR A 110 14.33 -1.65 12.67
N LEU A 111 15.09 -2.50 11.96
CA LEU A 111 16.14 -2.06 11.03
C LEU A 111 15.61 -1.07 9.97
N ILE A 112 14.44 -1.35 9.38
CA ILE A 112 13.86 -0.48 8.35
C ILE A 112 13.58 0.92 8.91
N LEU A 113 12.98 1.02 10.10
CA LEU A 113 12.70 2.31 10.75
C LEU A 113 13.98 3.04 11.15
N ASN A 114 14.96 2.33 11.71
CA ASN A 114 16.24 2.91 12.18
C ASN A 114 17.10 3.51 11.05
N LEU A 115 16.87 3.10 9.80
CA LEU A 115 17.59 3.59 8.63
C LEU A 115 16.91 4.77 7.94
N ASN A 116 15.72 5.18 8.41
CA ASN A 116 15.05 6.39 7.94
C ASN A 116 15.50 7.62 8.73
N GLU A 117 15.43 8.78 8.09
CA GLU A 117 15.66 10.06 8.77
C GLU A 117 14.64 10.25 9.90
N PRO A 118 15.02 10.90 11.02
CA PRO A 118 14.09 11.24 12.09
C PRO A 118 12.90 12.06 11.60
N ASN A 119 11.81 12.05 12.38
CA ASN A 119 10.60 12.82 12.11
C ASN A 119 10.91 14.29 11.73
N LYS A 120 10.49 14.70 10.53
CA LYS A 120 10.62 16.07 10.01
C LYS A 120 9.33 16.90 10.10
N LEU A 121 8.24 16.31 10.58
CA LEU A 121 6.92 16.96 10.69
C LEU A 121 6.77 17.75 12.00
N GLY A 122 7.71 17.63 12.94
CA GLY A 122 7.61 18.28 14.25
C GLY A 122 6.52 17.63 15.11
N ASP A 123 5.60 18.44 15.64
CA ASP A 123 4.46 17.92 16.39
C ASP A 123 3.52 17.12 15.49
N VAL A 124 3.40 15.82 15.79
CA VAL A 124 2.51 14.87 15.10
C VAL A 124 1.36 14.43 16.00
N SER A 125 1.03 15.21 17.04
CA SER A 125 -0.09 14.94 17.93
C SER A 125 -1.43 14.86 17.21
N TRP A 126 -1.54 15.41 16.01
CA TRP A 126 -2.71 15.30 15.11
C TRP A 126 -2.83 13.94 14.40
N VAL A 127 -1.78 13.12 14.36
CA VAL A 127 -1.84 11.72 13.87
C VAL A 127 -2.46 10.85 14.95
N LYS A 128 -3.69 10.38 14.72
CA LYS A 128 -4.46 9.58 15.69
C LYS A 128 -4.73 8.17 15.12
N PRO A 129 -4.01 7.13 15.59
CA PRO A 129 -4.35 5.74 15.28
C PRO A 129 -5.80 5.43 15.66
N GLY A 130 -6.43 4.53 14.91
CA GLY A 130 -7.83 4.21 15.12
C GLY A 130 -8.33 3.10 14.23
N LYS A 131 -9.57 2.66 14.47
CA LYS A 131 -10.28 1.69 13.62
C LYS A 131 -11.36 2.42 12.83
N TYR A 132 -11.67 1.95 11.63
CA TYR A 132 -12.71 2.53 10.80
C TYR A 132 -13.58 1.46 10.15
N VAL A 133 -14.76 1.88 9.69
CA VAL A 133 -15.63 1.12 8.78
C VAL A 133 -15.79 1.92 7.48
N GLY A 134 -16.45 1.39 6.46
CA GLY A 134 -16.65 2.21 5.26
C GLY A 134 -17.70 1.71 4.29
N ILE A 135 -18.23 2.68 3.55
CA ILE A 135 -18.93 2.47 2.28
C ILE A 135 -17.84 2.09 1.29
N TRP A 136 -17.64 0.79 1.15
CA TRP A 136 -16.51 0.20 0.42
C TRP A 136 -16.85 -1.21 -0.09
N TRP A 137 -17.05 -2.13 0.84
CA TRP A 137 -17.22 -3.56 0.51
C TRP A 137 -18.47 -3.83 -0.34
N GLU A 138 -19.50 -3.02 -0.17
CA GLU A 138 -20.73 -3.11 -0.96
C GLU A 138 -20.51 -2.91 -2.47
N MET A 139 -19.51 -2.13 -2.88
CA MET A 139 -19.15 -1.98 -4.29
C MET A 139 -18.39 -3.20 -4.81
N HIS A 140 -17.48 -3.78 -4.01
CA HIS A 140 -16.79 -5.02 -4.36
C HIS A 140 -17.74 -6.23 -4.45
N LEU A 141 -18.81 -6.24 -3.67
CA LEU A 141 -19.87 -7.25 -3.72
C LEU A 141 -20.94 -6.97 -4.78
N ASN A 142 -20.85 -5.86 -5.53
CA ASN A 142 -21.85 -5.41 -6.51
C ASN A 142 -23.27 -5.20 -5.91
N THR A 143 -23.36 -4.96 -4.61
CA THR A 143 -24.63 -4.57 -3.96
C THR A 143 -24.87 -3.06 -4.08
N ALA A 144 -23.80 -2.29 -4.25
CA ALA A 144 -23.81 -0.86 -4.55
C ALA A 144 -22.83 -0.54 -5.71
N THR A 145 -22.88 0.68 -6.23
CA THR A 145 -21.96 1.21 -7.23
C THR A 145 -21.14 2.38 -6.68
N TRP A 146 -19.91 2.54 -7.18
CA TRP A 146 -19.16 3.79 -6.99
C TRP A 146 -19.76 4.93 -7.81
N GLY A 147 -20.17 4.64 -9.05
CA GLY A 147 -20.84 5.61 -9.90
C GLY A 147 -22.26 5.91 -9.42
N SER A 148 -22.77 7.05 -9.90
CA SER A 148 -24.12 7.51 -9.62
C SER A 148 -25.20 6.54 -10.13
N GLY A 149 -26.41 6.68 -9.59
CA GLY A 149 -27.59 5.90 -9.98
C GLY A 149 -28.30 5.27 -8.79
N GLU A 150 -29.29 4.41 -9.07
CA GLU A 150 -30.16 3.82 -8.03
C GLU A 150 -29.42 3.01 -6.96
N LYS A 151 -28.22 2.52 -7.28
CA LYS A 151 -27.38 1.72 -6.39
C LYS A 151 -26.17 2.47 -5.85
N HIS A 152 -26.12 3.79 -6.02
CA HIS A 152 -24.96 4.57 -5.59
C HIS A 152 -24.71 4.39 -4.09
N GLY A 153 -23.49 3.97 -3.73
CA GLY A 153 -23.12 3.68 -2.34
C GLY A 153 -22.91 4.95 -1.52
N ALA A 154 -22.25 5.96 -2.10
CA ALA A 154 -21.86 7.18 -1.41
C ALA A 154 -22.97 8.23 -1.39
N THR A 155 -24.09 7.91 -0.73
CA THR A 155 -25.15 8.88 -0.48
C THR A 155 -25.05 9.47 0.93
N THR A 156 -25.62 10.66 1.12
CA THR A 156 -25.72 11.32 2.44
C THR A 156 -26.42 10.42 3.46
N GLU A 157 -27.48 9.73 3.05
CA GLU A 157 -28.25 8.82 3.92
C GLU A 157 -27.40 7.62 4.36
N ASN A 158 -26.75 6.94 3.41
CA ASN A 158 -25.93 5.78 3.73
C ASN A 158 -24.73 6.19 4.60
N ALA A 159 -24.08 7.31 4.29
CA ALA A 159 -22.99 7.84 5.11
C ALA A 159 -23.41 8.07 6.56
N LYS A 160 -24.57 8.70 6.80
CA LYS A 160 -25.11 8.88 8.15
C LYS A 160 -25.37 7.54 8.86
N ARG A 161 -25.89 6.53 8.14
CA ARG A 161 -26.09 5.17 8.69
C ARG A 161 -24.78 4.55 9.17
N TYR A 162 -23.71 4.66 8.38
CA TYR A 162 -22.38 4.16 8.77
C TYR A 162 -21.76 4.99 9.91
N ILE A 163 -21.97 6.31 9.95
CA ILE A 163 -21.55 7.17 11.06
C ILE A 163 -22.23 6.75 12.36
N ASP A 164 -23.54 6.50 12.34
CA ASP A 164 -24.27 6.02 13.51
C ASP A 164 -23.76 4.67 14.01
N PHE A 165 -23.45 3.75 13.08
CA PHE A 165 -22.81 2.48 13.41
C PHE A 165 -21.43 2.70 14.04
N ALA A 166 -20.58 3.52 13.42
CA ALA A 166 -19.24 3.80 13.89
C ALA A 166 -19.25 4.39 15.31
N ALA A 167 -20.10 5.38 15.55
CA ALA A 167 -20.27 6.01 16.86
C ALA A 167 -20.77 5.02 17.91
N LYS A 168 -21.74 4.16 17.55
CA LYS A 168 -22.31 3.15 18.46
C LYS A 168 -21.28 2.11 18.91
N TYR A 169 -20.37 1.70 18.01
CA TYR A 169 -19.43 0.60 18.27
C TYR A 169 -17.98 1.05 18.50
N GLY A 170 -17.73 2.36 18.64
CA GLY A 170 -16.42 2.90 18.97
C GLY A 170 -15.40 2.77 17.84
N PHE A 171 -15.81 3.06 16.60
CA PHE A 171 -14.92 3.27 15.47
C PHE A 171 -14.65 4.77 15.28
N ASP A 172 -13.42 5.12 14.93
CA ASP A 172 -12.94 6.49 14.86
C ASP A 172 -13.25 7.19 13.54
N GLY A 173 -13.65 6.43 12.51
CA GLY A 173 -13.95 6.99 11.21
C GLY A 173 -14.75 6.11 10.26
N VAL A 174 -15.23 6.75 9.19
CA VAL A 174 -15.97 6.15 8.08
C VAL A 174 -15.29 6.52 6.76
N LEU A 175 -14.79 5.53 6.02
CA LEU A 175 -14.37 5.69 4.63
C LEU A 175 -15.59 5.75 3.72
N VAL A 176 -15.56 6.63 2.72
CA VAL A 176 -16.60 6.72 1.69
C VAL A 176 -15.91 6.79 0.33
N GLU A 177 -15.92 5.70 -0.43
CA GLU A 177 -15.50 5.71 -1.83
C GLU A 177 -16.70 6.00 -2.75
N GLY A 178 -16.47 6.63 -3.90
CA GLY A 178 -17.55 6.99 -4.83
C GLY A 178 -18.17 8.37 -4.59
N TRP A 179 -17.73 9.11 -3.56
CA TRP A 179 -18.36 10.38 -3.18
C TRP A 179 -18.24 11.50 -4.23
N ASN A 180 -17.21 11.46 -5.07
CA ASN A 180 -16.80 12.55 -5.96
C ASN A 180 -17.07 12.25 -7.44
N LEU A 181 -17.20 13.27 -8.29
CA LEU A 181 -17.44 13.02 -9.72
C LEU A 181 -16.27 12.26 -10.39
N GLY A 182 -16.62 11.33 -11.29
CA GLY A 182 -15.67 10.59 -12.13
C GLY A 182 -15.82 9.07 -12.10
N TRP A 183 -16.66 8.52 -11.22
CA TRP A 183 -16.87 7.08 -11.09
C TRP A 183 -17.83 6.47 -12.12
N ASP A 184 -18.59 7.29 -12.84
CA ASP A 184 -19.62 6.82 -13.77
C ASP A 184 -19.01 6.01 -14.94
N GLY A 185 -19.60 4.84 -15.20
CA GLY A 185 -19.13 3.90 -16.22
C GLY A 185 -17.97 3.05 -15.74
N ASP A 186 -16.96 2.87 -16.60
CA ASP A 186 -15.76 2.09 -16.31
C ASP A 186 -14.69 3.00 -15.67
N TRP A 187 -14.76 3.13 -14.35
CA TRP A 187 -13.92 4.06 -13.58
C TRP A 187 -12.42 3.78 -13.72
N ILE A 188 -12.01 2.56 -14.07
CA ILE A 188 -10.60 2.21 -14.35
C ILE A 188 -10.06 3.03 -15.54
N LYS A 189 -10.95 3.43 -16.47
CA LYS A 189 -10.62 4.24 -17.65
C LYS A 189 -10.83 5.74 -17.43
N ASN A 190 -11.27 6.18 -16.24
CA ASN A 190 -11.66 7.56 -15.96
C ASN A 190 -10.58 8.37 -15.21
N GLY A 191 -9.31 7.97 -15.29
CA GLY A 191 -8.21 8.63 -14.55
C GLY A 191 -8.11 10.14 -14.78
N ASP A 192 -8.53 10.64 -15.95
CA ASP A 192 -8.56 12.05 -16.34
C ASP A 192 -9.87 12.78 -15.99
N LYS A 193 -10.89 12.07 -15.51
CA LYS A 193 -12.23 12.61 -15.23
C LYS A 193 -12.52 12.82 -13.75
N PHE A 194 -11.68 12.27 -12.86
CA PHE A 194 -11.89 12.45 -11.43
C PHE A 194 -11.79 13.92 -11.03
N ASN A 195 -12.80 14.38 -10.30
CA ASN A 195 -12.79 15.67 -9.64
C ASN A 195 -12.67 15.44 -8.13
N PHE A 196 -11.53 15.79 -7.53
CA PHE A 196 -11.27 15.56 -6.10
C PHE A 196 -11.87 16.63 -5.17
N LEU A 197 -12.69 17.55 -5.71
CA LEU A 197 -13.30 18.66 -4.97
C LEU A 197 -14.83 18.67 -5.03
N THR A 198 -15.41 18.07 -6.08
CA THR A 198 -16.86 18.13 -6.33
C THR A 198 -17.53 16.78 -5.99
N PRO A 199 -18.42 16.75 -4.99
CA PRO A 199 -19.21 15.56 -4.69
C PRO A 199 -20.29 15.32 -5.76
N TYR A 200 -20.84 14.11 -5.84
CA TYR A 200 -22.13 13.88 -6.49
C TYR A 200 -23.26 14.60 -5.74
N ASP A 201 -24.36 14.90 -6.44
CA ASP A 201 -25.49 15.67 -5.90
C ASP A 201 -26.19 15.00 -4.71
N ASP A 202 -26.09 13.67 -4.59
CA ASP A 202 -26.65 12.88 -3.48
C ASP A 202 -25.70 12.75 -2.27
N PHE A 203 -24.50 13.32 -2.35
CA PHE A 203 -23.52 13.38 -1.26
C PHE A 203 -23.25 14.82 -0.79
N ASP A 204 -24.02 15.27 0.21
CA ASP A 204 -23.78 16.55 0.87
C ASP A 204 -22.60 16.43 1.85
N ILE A 205 -21.39 16.69 1.34
CA ILE A 205 -20.15 16.61 2.12
C ILE A 205 -20.17 17.52 3.36
N LYS A 206 -20.87 18.66 3.33
CA LYS A 206 -20.95 19.57 4.49
C LYS A 206 -21.81 18.96 5.58
N GLU A 207 -22.96 18.41 5.20
CA GLU A 207 -23.88 17.76 6.14
C GLU A 207 -23.29 16.48 6.71
N VAL A 208 -22.66 15.64 5.88
CA VAL A 208 -21.99 14.41 6.34
C VAL A 208 -20.86 14.76 7.32
N THR A 209 -20.04 15.76 7.01
CA THR A 209 -18.95 16.21 7.90
C THR A 209 -19.49 16.74 9.23
N ARG A 210 -20.55 17.58 9.18
CA ARG A 210 -21.21 18.10 10.40
C ARG A 210 -21.75 16.95 11.26
N TYR A 211 -22.47 16.00 10.65
CA TYR A 211 -23.06 14.87 11.35
C TYR A 211 -22.01 13.94 11.97
N ALA A 212 -20.93 13.66 11.23
CA ALA A 212 -19.80 12.88 11.73
C ALA A 212 -19.17 13.54 12.97
N ALA A 213 -18.91 14.85 12.90
CA ALA A 213 -18.35 15.61 14.02
C ALA A 213 -19.26 15.59 15.26
N GLU A 214 -20.57 15.75 15.10
CA GLU A 214 -21.56 15.65 16.19
C GLU A 214 -21.56 14.28 16.87
N LYS A 215 -21.20 13.24 16.12
CA LYS A 215 -21.14 11.85 16.59
C LYS A 215 -19.74 11.44 17.07
N GLY A 216 -18.76 12.35 17.03
CA GLY A 216 -17.38 12.05 17.39
C GLY A 216 -16.67 11.12 16.40
N VAL A 217 -17.13 11.05 15.16
CA VAL A 217 -16.61 10.19 14.08
C VAL A 217 -15.94 11.07 13.02
N ARG A 218 -14.85 10.59 12.41
CA ARG A 218 -14.17 11.28 11.30
C ARG A 218 -14.62 10.73 9.95
N LEU A 219 -14.75 11.59 8.96
CA LEU A 219 -14.77 11.14 7.57
C LEU A 219 -13.34 10.79 7.14
N ILE A 220 -13.14 9.63 6.55
CA ILE A 220 -11.88 9.22 5.94
C ILE A 220 -12.00 9.48 4.44
N GLY A 221 -11.17 10.39 3.93
CA GLY A 221 -11.17 10.78 2.53
C GLY A 221 -10.71 9.66 1.60
N HIS A 222 -11.18 9.73 0.36
CA HIS A 222 -10.81 8.89 -0.76
C HIS A 222 -10.60 9.76 -2.00
#